data_AF-A0A7C5CZ67-F1
#
_entry.id   AF-A0A7C5CZ67-F1
#
_cell.length_a   1.000
_cell.length_b   1.000
_cell.length_c   1.000
_cell.angle_alpha   90.00
_cell.angle_beta   90.00
_cell.angle_gamma   90.00
#
_symmetry.space_group_name_H-M   'P 1'
#
loop_
_entity.id
_entity.type
_entity.pdbx_description
1 polymer ?
#
loop_
_entity_poly.entity_id
_entity_poly.type
_entity_poly.pdbx_seq_one_letter_code
_entity_poly.pdbx_strand_id
1 'polypeptide(L)'
;MPPKFCDVALIYGFVANTTRYRCLHAQEQLQLAGLKVVTVPLREEKLLEIVREAAIVVLCRTPYDKQVKKVIDFVRLESKPVVFDIDDLIFDEEIYPAVIQPPHSLGILSALERFLFKDEAHRFAECIRKVGSVVVSTDFLAQEVRKLGKPVWVHRNAFSMEMLRLSN
;
A
#
# COMPACT_ATOMS: atom_id res chain seq x y z
N MET A 1 30.92 1.91 -13.04
CA MET A 1 29.45 1.81 -12.93
C MET A 1 29.10 1.80 -11.46
N PRO A 2 28.23 2.68 -10.93
CA PRO A 2 27.77 2.46 -9.57
C PRO A 2 26.70 1.36 -9.62
N PRO A 3 26.73 0.32 -8.77
CA PRO A 3 25.54 -0.46 -8.55
C PRO A 3 24.59 0.44 -7.77
N LYS A 4 23.32 0.58 -8.15
CA LYS A 4 22.37 1.26 -7.26
C LYS A 4 21.10 0.45 -7.06
N PHE A 5 21.30 -0.82 -6.70
CA PHE A 5 20.31 -1.58 -5.95
C PHE A 5 19.74 -0.68 -4.84
N CYS A 6 18.44 -0.42 -4.89
CA CYS A 6 17.71 0.06 -3.73
C CYS A 6 17.22 -1.17 -2.96
N ASP A 7 17.27 -1.09 -1.65
CA ASP A 7 16.81 -2.20 -0.80
C ASP A 7 15.29 -2.33 -0.90
N VAL A 8 14.59 -1.19 -0.98
CA VAL A 8 13.13 -1.14 -1.03
C VAL A 8 12.64 -0.10 -2.05
N ALA A 9 11.71 -0.51 -2.92
CA ALA A 9 10.92 0.41 -3.73
C ALA A 9 9.47 0.48 -3.21
N LEU A 10 9.06 1.67 -2.76
CA LEU A 10 7.69 1.97 -2.35
C LEU A 10 6.92 2.55 -3.55
N ILE A 11 5.86 1.88 -3.99
CA ILE A 11 5.09 2.26 -5.18
C ILE A 11 3.70 2.72 -4.76
N TYR A 12 3.34 3.97 -5.08
CA TYR A 12 2.04 4.55 -4.72
C TYR A 12 1.18 4.89 -5.94
N GLY A 13 -0.15 4.76 -5.82
CA GLY A 13 -1.08 4.90 -6.96
C GLY A 13 -1.48 6.34 -7.28
N PHE A 14 -1.59 7.18 -6.26
CA PHE A 14 -1.98 8.59 -6.37
C PHE A 14 -1.39 9.37 -5.19
N VAL A 15 -1.28 10.70 -5.34
CA VAL A 15 -0.82 11.60 -4.28
C VAL A 15 -2.01 12.00 -3.41
N ALA A 16 -1.99 11.61 -2.15
CA ALA A 16 -2.95 11.99 -1.13
C ALA A 16 -2.29 12.01 0.26
N ASN A 17 -3.07 12.33 1.29
CA ASN A 17 -2.61 12.25 2.68
C ASN A 17 -2.07 10.85 3.01
N THR A 18 -2.69 9.80 2.47
CA THR A 18 -2.26 8.40 2.60
C THR A 18 -0.83 8.19 2.08
N THR A 19 -0.47 8.79 0.95
CA THR A 19 0.89 8.75 0.40
C THR A 19 1.92 9.33 1.37
N ARG A 20 1.55 10.43 2.06
CA ARG A 20 2.43 11.09 3.01
C ARG A 20 2.78 10.15 4.16
N TYR A 21 1.78 9.60 4.84
CA TYR A 21 2.05 8.82 6.06
C TYR A 21 2.29 7.32 5.84
N ARG A 22 1.87 6.72 4.70
CA ARG A 22 2.16 5.30 4.36
C ARG A 22 3.34 5.09 3.44
N CYS A 23 3.74 6.07 2.65
CA CYS A 23 4.94 5.93 1.81
C CYS A 23 6.07 6.85 2.25
N LEU A 24 5.84 8.16 2.34
CA LEU A 24 6.96 9.09 2.64
C LEU A 24 7.48 8.93 4.08
N HIS A 25 6.60 8.79 5.06
CA HIS A 25 7.03 8.53 6.45
C HIS A 25 7.60 7.12 6.60
N ALA A 26 7.12 6.14 5.84
CA ALA A 26 7.70 4.80 5.84
C ALA A 26 9.10 4.81 5.20
N GLN A 27 9.29 5.56 4.11
CA GLN A 27 10.59 5.82 3.51
C GLN A 27 11.56 6.42 4.52
N GLU A 28 11.16 7.47 5.22
CA GLU A 28 12.00 8.12 6.25
C GLU A 28 12.40 7.12 7.35
N GLN A 29 11.45 6.31 7.85
CA GLN A 29 11.73 5.28 8.86
C GLN A 29 12.72 4.22 8.36
N LEU A 30 12.53 3.71 7.14
CA LEU A 30 13.43 2.71 6.55
C LEU A 30 14.83 3.30 6.29
N GLN A 31 14.91 4.56 5.87
CA GLN A 31 16.18 5.26 5.69
C GLN A 31 16.91 5.49 7.02
N LEU A 32 16.18 5.84 8.09
CA LEU A 32 16.74 5.91 9.44
C LEU A 32 17.25 4.55 9.94
N ALA A 33 16.67 3.44 9.45
CA ALA A 33 17.15 2.08 9.69
C ALA A 33 18.35 1.68 8.80
N GLY A 34 18.87 2.59 7.97
CA GLY A 34 20.04 2.37 7.11
C GLY A 34 19.75 1.77 5.73
N LEU A 35 18.48 1.66 5.34
CA LEU A 35 18.08 1.12 4.04
C LEU A 35 18.07 2.19 2.95
N LYS A 36 18.46 1.79 1.74
CA LYS A 36 18.31 2.59 0.52
C LYS A 36 16.89 2.42 -0.01
N VAL A 37 16.07 3.44 0.17
CA VAL A 37 14.65 3.41 -0.24
C VAL A 37 14.36 4.43 -1.31
N VAL A 38 13.58 4.03 -2.30
CA VAL A 38 13.01 4.91 -3.32
C VAL A 38 11.48 4.85 -3.25
N THR A 39 10.83 6.01 -3.39
CA THR A 39 9.37 6.11 -3.47
C THR A 39 8.99 6.62 -4.85
N VAL A 40 8.15 5.89 -5.57
CA VAL A 40 7.85 6.17 -6.98
C VAL A 40 6.35 6.01 -7.28
N PRO A 41 5.79 6.85 -8.15
CA PRO A 41 4.41 6.68 -8.57
C PRO A 41 4.25 5.43 -9.45
N LEU A 42 3.09 4.77 -9.36
CA LEU A 42 2.73 3.60 -10.19
C LEU A 42 2.71 3.91 -11.70
N ARG A 43 2.64 5.19 -12.07
CA ARG A 43 2.65 5.67 -13.46
C ARG A 43 3.99 6.25 -13.89
N GLU A 44 5.05 6.00 -13.12
CA GLU A 44 6.43 6.36 -13.51
C GLU A 44 6.83 5.66 -14.82
N GLU A 45 7.47 6.37 -15.74
CA GLU A 45 7.86 5.85 -17.06
C GLU A 45 8.87 4.70 -16.90
N LYS A 46 9.83 4.87 -15.99
CA LYS A 46 10.90 3.90 -15.71
C LYS A 46 10.55 2.94 -14.58
N LEU A 47 9.26 2.75 -14.25
CA LEU A 47 8.85 1.97 -13.08
C LEU A 47 9.45 0.55 -13.07
N LEU A 48 9.45 -0.14 -14.21
CA LEU A 48 9.97 -1.52 -14.28
C LEU A 48 11.50 -1.59 -14.13
N GLU A 49 12.23 -0.55 -14.53
CA GLU A 49 13.69 -0.46 -14.30
C GLU A 49 13.97 -0.30 -12.80
N ILE A 50 13.25 0.62 -12.14
CA ILE A 50 13.33 0.81 -10.69
C ILE A 50 12.98 -0.47 -9.93
N VAL A 51 11.85 -1.10 -10.32
CA VAL A 51 11.40 -2.36 -9.75
C VAL A 51 12.43 -3.47 -9.96
N ARG A 52 13.12 -3.51 -11.11
CA ARG A 52 14.19 -4.50 -11.38
C ARG A 52 15.36 -4.34 -10.41
N GLU A 53 15.76 -3.11 -10.12
CA GLU A 53 16.88 -2.80 -9.24
C GLU A 53 16.54 -2.95 -7.75
N ALA A 54 15.26 -2.93 -7.38
CA ALA A 54 14.83 -3.09 -6.00
C ALA A 54 14.94 -4.54 -5.51
N ALA A 55 15.45 -4.74 -4.29
CA ALA A 55 15.44 -6.05 -3.63
C ALA A 55 14.02 -6.43 -3.14
N ILE A 56 13.28 -5.46 -2.60
CA ILE A 56 11.89 -5.63 -2.15
C ILE A 56 11.01 -4.56 -2.81
N VAL A 57 9.82 -4.96 -3.24
CA VAL A 57 8.80 -4.04 -3.76
C VAL A 57 7.60 -3.98 -2.83
N VAL A 58 7.22 -2.78 -2.43
CA VAL A 58 6.04 -2.52 -1.59
C VAL A 58 5.03 -1.71 -2.38
N LEU A 59 3.83 -2.25 -2.54
CA LEU A 59 2.70 -1.58 -3.16
C LEU A 59 1.92 -0.83 -2.06
N CYS A 60 2.09 0.48 -1.97
CA CYS A 60 1.41 1.35 -1.03
C CYS A 60 -0.06 1.60 -1.43
N ARG A 61 -1.01 0.95 -0.77
CA ARG A 61 -2.46 1.21 -0.89
C ARG A 61 -2.90 1.43 -2.34
N THR A 62 -2.46 0.55 -3.23
CA THR A 62 -2.82 0.60 -4.65
C THR A 62 -3.98 -0.35 -4.93
N PRO A 63 -5.11 0.12 -5.51
CA PRO A 63 -6.16 -0.80 -5.92
C PRO A 63 -5.68 -1.59 -7.14
N TYR A 64 -5.94 -2.90 -7.15
CA TYR A 64 -5.51 -3.77 -8.24
C TYR A 64 -5.98 -3.27 -9.61
N ASP A 65 -5.05 -3.09 -10.54
CA ASP A 65 -5.33 -2.72 -11.92
C ASP A 65 -4.29 -3.36 -12.88
N LYS A 66 -4.32 -2.96 -14.15
CA LYS A 66 -3.38 -3.47 -15.16
C LYS A 66 -1.91 -3.14 -14.82
N GLN A 67 -1.64 -2.00 -14.20
CA GLN A 67 -0.28 -1.59 -13.86
C GLN A 67 0.21 -2.32 -12.60
N VAL A 68 -0.62 -2.44 -11.57
CA VAL A 68 -0.32 -3.25 -10.38
C VAL A 68 -0.06 -4.71 -10.78
N LYS A 69 -0.90 -5.27 -11.65
CA LYS A 69 -0.71 -6.62 -12.19
C LYS A 69 0.66 -6.77 -12.86
N LYS A 70 1.06 -5.82 -13.73
CA LYS A 70 2.36 -5.85 -14.39
C LYS A 70 3.52 -5.85 -13.40
N VAL A 71 3.45 -5.03 -12.35
CA VAL A 71 4.47 -5.00 -11.29
C VAL A 71 4.54 -6.34 -10.57
N ILE A 72 3.41 -6.90 -10.14
CA ILE A 72 3.35 -8.18 -9.43
C ILE A 72 3.92 -9.31 -10.30
N ASP A 73 3.51 -9.40 -11.57
CA ASP A 73 3.98 -10.41 -12.49
C ASP A 73 5.49 -10.30 -12.73
N PHE A 74 5.98 -9.07 -12.93
CA PHE A 74 7.41 -8.81 -13.14
C PHE A 74 8.25 -9.20 -11.92
N VAL A 75 7.84 -8.79 -10.71
CA VAL A 75 8.55 -9.09 -9.46
C VAL A 75 8.58 -10.60 -9.20
N ARG A 76 7.49 -11.31 -9.50
CA ARG A 76 7.41 -12.77 -9.40
C ARG A 76 8.33 -13.48 -10.40
N LEU A 77 8.41 -13.02 -11.65
CA LEU A 77 9.33 -13.57 -12.64
C LEU A 77 10.79 -13.44 -12.20
N GLU A 78 11.13 -12.33 -11.54
CA GLU A 78 12.46 -12.08 -10.97
C GLU A 78 12.68 -12.80 -9.61
N SER A 79 11.71 -13.59 -9.13
CA SER A 79 11.76 -14.30 -7.84
C SER A 79 12.00 -13.39 -6.62
N LYS A 80 11.47 -12.16 -6.69
CA LYS A 80 11.62 -11.16 -5.62
C LYS A 80 10.34 -11.04 -4.78
N PRO A 81 10.45 -10.61 -3.51
CA PRO A 81 9.28 -10.37 -2.68
C PRO A 81 8.49 -9.15 -3.16
N VAL A 82 7.17 -9.33 -3.27
CA VAL A 82 6.20 -8.23 -3.39
C VAL A 82 5.32 -8.20 -2.14
N VAL A 83 5.25 -7.02 -1.53
CA VAL A 83 4.50 -6.73 -0.31
C VAL A 83 3.37 -5.77 -0.66
N PHE A 84 2.19 -5.98 -0.11
CA PHE A 84 1.10 -5.00 -0.16
C PHE A 84 1.00 -4.27 1.17
N ASP A 85 0.95 -2.94 1.13
CA ASP A 85 0.81 -2.10 2.31
C ASP A 85 -0.60 -1.48 2.37
N ILE A 86 -1.30 -1.66 3.49
CA ILE A 86 -2.66 -1.14 3.68
C ILE A 86 -2.93 -0.75 5.13
N ASP A 87 -3.58 0.38 5.34
CA ASP A 87 -3.73 1.01 6.66
C ASP A 87 -5.16 1.08 7.18
N ASP A 88 -6.14 0.68 6.38
CA ASP A 88 -7.57 0.68 6.68
C ASP A 88 -8.22 -0.69 6.35
N LEU A 89 -9.38 -0.97 6.94
CA LEU A 89 -10.17 -2.18 6.69
C LEU A 89 -10.95 -2.14 5.35
N ILE A 90 -10.58 -1.23 4.43
CA ILE A 90 -11.29 -1.02 3.14
C ILE A 90 -11.25 -2.21 2.18
N PHE A 91 -10.54 -3.28 2.52
CA PHE A 91 -10.52 -4.55 1.77
C PHE A 91 -11.57 -5.56 2.26
N ASP A 92 -12.28 -5.27 3.35
CA ASP A 92 -13.33 -6.13 3.90
C ASP A 92 -14.72 -5.66 3.45
N GLU A 93 -15.42 -6.51 2.72
CA GLU A 93 -16.75 -6.19 2.19
C GLU A 93 -17.84 -6.19 3.27
N GLU A 94 -17.63 -6.88 4.38
CA GLU A 94 -18.60 -7.03 5.45
C GLU A 94 -18.84 -5.71 6.20
N ILE A 95 -17.87 -4.80 6.20
CA ILE A 95 -18.02 -3.48 6.86
C ILE A 95 -18.81 -2.48 6.02
N TYR A 96 -19.04 -2.74 4.72
CA TYR A 96 -19.65 -1.74 3.82
C TYR A 96 -21.07 -1.36 4.17
N PRO A 97 -21.97 -2.28 4.57
CA PRO A 97 -23.27 -1.89 5.06
C PRO A 97 -23.20 -0.90 6.23
N ALA A 98 -22.19 -1.01 7.10
CA ALA A 98 -22.02 -0.12 8.25
C ALA A 98 -21.36 1.23 7.89
N VAL A 99 -20.47 1.26 6.89
CA VAL A 99 -19.75 2.47 6.46
C VAL A 99 -20.56 3.31 5.45
N ILE A 100 -21.41 2.68 4.65
CA ILE A 100 -22.22 3.34 3.60
C ILE A 100 -23.56 3.85 4.15
N GLN A 101 -24.00 3.37 5.32
CA GLN A 101 -25.28 3.78 5.91
C GLN A 101 -25.11 4.95 6.90
N PRO A 102 -26.10 5.85 6.98
CA PRO A 102 -26.12 6.89 8.03
C PRO A 102 -26.03 6.27 9.43
N PRO A 103 -25.35 6.90 10.39
CA PRO A 103 -24.81 8.28 10.39
C PRO A 103 -23.33 8.39 9.99
N HIS A 104 -22.71 7.32 9.51
CA HIS A 104 -21.26 7.26 9.31
C HIS A 104 -20.84 7.81 7.95
N SER A 105 -20.67 9.14 7.89
CA SER A 105 -19.81 9.89 6.94
C SER A 105 -20.11 9.88 5.43
N LEU A 106 -20.98 9.03 4.89
CA LEU A 106 -21.39 9.08 3.49
C LEU A 106 -22.91 9.27 3.42
N GLY A 107 -23.39 10.50 3.61
CA GLY A 107 -24.78 10.85 3.35
C GLY A 107 -25.21 10.30 1.99
N ILE A 108 -26.41 9.71 1.92
CA ILE A 108 -27.06 9.06 0.76
C ILE A 108 -26.15 8.98 -0.48
N LEU A 109 -25.17 8.07 -0.48
CA LEU A 109 -24.38 7.83 -1.69
C LEU A 109 -25.32 7.57 -2.86
N SER A 110 -24.97 8.02 -4.06
CA SER A 110 -25.61 7.55 -5.27
C SER A 110 -25.36 6.05 -5.47
N ALA A 111 -26.14 5.41 -6.34
CA ALA A 111 -25.86 4.03 -6.73
C ALA A 111 -24.47 3.88 -7.35
N LEU A 112 -24.01 4.90 -8.09
CA LEU A 112 -22.67 4.94 -8.70
C LEU A 112 -21.57 5.01 -7.64
N GLU A 113 -21.68 5.88 -6.65
CA GLU A 113 -20.67 5.99 -5.58
C GLU A 113 -20.59 4.72 -4.74
N ARG A 114 -21.73 4.09 -4.43
CA ARG A 114 -21.75 2.77 -3.79
C ARG A 114 -21.04 1.72 -4.63
N PHE A 115 -21.27 1.71 -5.93
CA PHE A 115 -20.62 0.78 -6.85
C PHE A 115 -19.11 1.02 -6.90
N LEU A 116 -18.67 2.27 -7.08
CA LEU A 116 -17.25 2.63 -7.14
C LEU A 116 -16.51 2.31 -5.84
N PHE A 117 -17.13 2.59 -4.69
CA PHE A 117 -16.57 2.24 -3.40
C PHE A 117 -16.39 0.73 -3.26
N LYS A 118 -17.42 -0.06 -3.61
CA LYS A 118 -17.34 -1.52 -3.60
C LYS A 118 -16.31 -2.07 -4.59
N ASP A 119 -16.20 -1.50 -5.79
CA ASP A 119 -15.21 -1.90 -6.79
C ASP A 119 -13.78 -1.66 -6.29
N GLU A 120 -13.50 -0.48 -5.74
CA GLU A 120 -12.18 -0.14 -5.22
C GLU A 120 -11.75 -1.07 -4.08
N ALA A 121 -12.68 -1.33 -3.17
CA ALA A 121 -12.60 -2.32 -2.11
C ALA A 121 -12.22 -3.73 -2.59
N HIS A 122 -12.96 -4.27 -3.56
CA HIS A 122 -12.64 -5.55 -4.20
C HIS A 122 -11.23 -5.55 -4.78
N ARG A 123 -10.83 -4.43 -5.38
CA ARG A 123 -9.49 -4.28 -5.97
C ARG A 123 -8.39 -4.23 -4.90
N PHE A 124 -8.64 -3.75 -3.69
CA PHE A 124 -7.70 -3.89 -2.57
C PHE A 124 -7.61 -5.33 -2.08
N ALA A 125 -8.74 -6.03 -1.94
CA ALA A 125 -8.77 -7.44 -1.59
C ALA A 125 -8.02 -8.30 -2.64
N GLU A 126 -8.18 -7.99 -3.93
CA GLU A 126 -7.42 -8.63 -5.00
C GLU A 126 -5.91 -8.40 -4.87
N CYS A 127 -5.45 -7.20 -4.52
CA CYS A 127 -4.03 -6.98 -4.22
C CYS A 127 -3.52 -7.93 -3.14
N ILE A 128 -4.22 -8.02 -2.00
CA ILE A 128 -3.86 -8.93 -0.89
C ILE A 128 -3.76 -10.38 -1.39
N ARG A 129 -4.73 -10.85 -2.17
CA ARG A 129 -4.74 -12.21 -2.74
C ARG A 129 -3.56 -12.44 -3.69
N LYS A 130 -3.14 -11.43 -4.47
CA LYS A 130 -2.07 -11.56 -5.48
C LYS A 130 -0.65 -11.29 -4.96
N VAL A 131 -0.45 -10.70 -3.79
CA VAL A 131 0.91 -10.53 -3.23
C VAL A 131 1.34 -11.71 -2.36
N GLY A 132 2.65 -11.81 -2.07
CA GLY A 132 3.21 -12.84 -1.19
C GLY A 132 3.04 -12.54 0.29
N SER A 133 2.98 -11.26 0.66
CA SER A 133 2.80 -10.82 2.05
C SER A 133 2.20 -9.43 2.15
N VAL A 134 1.74 -9.06 3.33
CA VAL A 134 1.06 -7.80 3.61
C VAL A 134 1.72 -7.09 4.79
N VAL A 135 1.72 -5.76 4.76
CA VAL A 135 2.05 -4.92 5.91
C VAL A 135 0.85 -4.04 6.22
N VAL A 136 0.53 -3.91 7.51
CA VAL A 136 -0.64 -3.16 7.99
C VAL A 136 -0.30 -2.21 9.13
N SER A 137 -1.19 -1.26 9.42
CA SER A 137 -0.96 -0.22 10.45
C SER A 137 -1.28 -0.66 11.88
N THR A 138 -2.09 -1.70 12.08
CA THR A 138 -2.57 -2.13 13.41
C THR A 138 -2.65 -3.64 13.56
N ASP A 139 -2.65 -4.11 14.82
CA ASP A 139 -2.82 -5.52 15.16
C ASP A 139 -4.19 -6.08 14.74
N PHE A 140 -5.24 -5.24 14.79
CA PHE A 140 -6.58 -5.60 14.32
C PHE A 140 -6.57 -5.90 12.82
N LEU A 141 -6.00 -5.01 11.99
CA LEU A 141 -5.87 -5.27 10.55
C LEU A 141 -5.03 -6.52 10.26
N ALA A 142 -4.01 -6.79 11.09
CA ALA A 142 -3.20 -7.99 10.93
C ALA A 142 -4.02 -9.25 11.21
N GLN A 143 -4.94 -9.22 12.18
CA GLN A 143 -5.87 -10.32 12.40
C GLN A 143 -6.79 -10.53 11.20
N GLU A 144 -7.35 -9.47 10.63
CA GLU A 144 -8.21 -9.56 9.44
C GLU A 144 -7.47 -10.13 8.23
N VAL A 145 -6.25 -9.68 7.97
CA VAL A 145 -5.41 -10.23 6.89
C VAL A 145 -5.02 -11.69 7.13
N ARG A 146 -4.78 -12.10 8.39
CA ARG A 146 -4.50 -13.52 8.71
C ARG A 146 -5.67 -14.44 8.37
N LYS A 147 -6.92 -13.97 8.52
CA LYS A 147 -8.11 -14.74 8.09
C LYS A 147 -8.09 -15.05 6.59
N LEU A 148 -7.41 -14.21 5.79
CA LEU A 148 -7.21 -14.42 4.35
C LEU A 148 -6.03 -15.36 4.02
N GLY A 149 -5.38 -15.96 5.03
CA GLY A 149 -4.28 -16.91 4.85
C GLY A 149 -2.97 -16.27 4.37
N LYS A 150 -2.78 -14.96 4.62
CA LYS A 150 -1.59 -14.23 4.15
C LYS A 150 -0.60 -13.96 5.29
N PRO A 151 0.72 -14.12 5.05
CA PRO A 151 1.74 -13.59 5.94
C PRO A 151 1.57 -12.08 6.09
N VAL A 152 1.58 -11.60 7.33
CA VAL A 152 1.35 -10.19 7.64
C VAL A 152 2.14 -9.69 8.84
N TRP A 153 2.63 -8.46 8.73
CA TRP A 153 3.33 -7.74 9.79
C TRP A 153 2.71 -6.37 10.04
N VAL A 154 2.90 -5.87 11.26
CA VAL A 154 2.43 -4.54 11.65
C VAL A 154 3.57 -3.53 11.50
N HIS A 155 3.37 -2.52 10.66
CA HIS A 155 4.17 -1.31 10.59
C HIS A 155 3.28 -0.11 10.91
N ARG A 156 3.37 0.38 12.16
CA ARG A 156 2.52 1.45 12.67
C ARG A 156 2.76 2.75 11.93
N ASN A 157 1.70 3.55 11.79
CA ASN A 157 1.84 4.93 11.33
C ASN A 157 2.72 5.71 12.32
N ALA A 158 3.63 6.53 11.78
CA ALA A 158 4.47 7.43 12.55
C ALA A 158 4.38 8.85 11.97
N PHE A 159 4.66 9.85 12.81
CA PHE A 159 4.89 11.22 12.35
C PHE A 159 6.28 11.30 11.69
N SER A 160 6.47 12.28 10.80
CA SER A 160 7.79 12.54 10.20
C SER A 160 8.67 13.42 11.07
N MET A 161 9.98 13.42 10.82
CA MET A 161 10.90 14.36 11.48
C MET A 161 10.53 15.82 11.21
N GLU A 162 9.96 16.12 10.04
CA GLU A 162 9.39 17.43 9.75
C GLU A 162 8.24 17.77 10.72
N MET A 163 7.29 16.86 10.91
CA MET A 163 6.17 17.07 11.84
C MET A 163 6.66 17.29 13.27
N LEU A 164 7.66 16.52 13.71
CA LEU A 164 8.29 16.71 15.02
C LEU A 164 8.88 18.10 15.15
N ARG A 165 9.64 18.55 14.14
CA ARG A 165 10.26 19.89 14.12
C ARG A 165 9.22 21.02 14.18
N LEU A 166 8.06 20.83 13.55
CA LEU A 166 6.98 21.82 13.49
C LEU A 166 6.01 21.77 14.70
N SER A 167 6.13 20.76 15.57
CA SER A 167 5.24 20.59 16.73
C SER A 167 5.62 21.46 17.94
N ASN A 168 6.63 22.32 17.80
CA ASN A 168 7.11 23.27 18.82
C ASN A 168 6.67 24.69 18.50
#